data_AF-A0A5C9CH70-F1
#
_entry.id   AF-A0A5C9CH70-F1
#
_cell.length_a   1.000
_cell.length_b   1.000
_cell.length_c   1.000
_cell.angle_alpha   90.00
_cell.angle_beta   90.00
_cell.angle_gamma   90.00
#
_symmetry.space_group_name_H-M   'P 1'
#
loop_
_entity.id
_entity.type
_entity.pdbx_description
1 polymer ?
#
loop_
_entity_poly.entity_id
_entity_poly.type
_entity_poly.pdbx_seq_one_letter_code
_entity_poly.pdbx_strand_id
1 'polypeptide(L)'
;MAADLSKTPATGLRVQACGDCHLLNFGVFATPERNLIFDINDFDETLPAPWEWDLKRLATSFVLAGRDNRYAAADCRDGAVAVVRAYRERMAELADSTVLQAWYSKLDVLKLIGETADPELREFRERKLKKLQSRSALEDDYPKLVEEVGGKPRIKDDPPYIFHLSELVTPEAQEMIVEAFQSYRESMRYDHRFLLDKFRMMDVAFKVVGVGSVGTFCSVMLLLAEDNDPLFLQIKQANTSVLEPYAGRGPFEHNGQRVVMGQRLMQAASDLFLGWTTGRKGRQF
;
A
#
# COMPACT_ATOMS: atom_id res chain seq x y z
N MET A 1 -16.85 -7.78 -5.51
CA MET A 1 -17.15 -8.94 -4.65
C MET A 1 -17.82 -8.58 -3.31
N ALA A 2 -17.70 -7.35 -2.77
CA ALA A 2 -18.34 -7.00 -1.49
C ALA A 2 -19.87 -7.27 -1.47
N ALA A 3 -20.56 -6.90 -2.56
CA ALA A 3 -21.98 -7.19 -2.76
C ALA A 3 -22.30 -8.69 -2.64
N ASP A 4 -21.50 -9.55 -3.27
CA ASP A 4 -21.71 -11.00 -3.27
C ASP A 4 -21.48 -11.58 -1.86
N LEU A 5 -20.43 -11.12 -1.19
CA LEU A 5 -20.03 -11.59 0.15
C LEU A 5 -21.01 -11.16 1.24
N SER A 6 -21.65 -10.00 1.08
CA SER A 6 -22.63 -9.45 2.03
C SER A 6 -23.84 -10.36 2.27
N LYS A 7 -24.14 -11.25 1.31
CA LYS A 7 -25.26 -12.21 1.39
C LYS A 7 -24.84 -13.57 1.97
N THR A 8 -23.55 -13.77 2.24
CA THR A 8 -23.04 -15.03 2.77
C THR A 8 -23.09 -15.04 4.30
N PRO A 9 -23.19 -16.22 4.95
CA PRO A 9 -23.11 -16.31 6.40
C PRO A 9 -21.81 -15.69 6.93
N ALA A 10 -21.93 -14.96 8.04
CA ALA A 10 -20.83 -14.36 8.78
C ALA A 10 -20.95 -14.74 10.25
N THR A 11 -19.82 -14.92 10.92
CA THR A 11 -19.74 -15.25 12.35
C THR A 11 -20.11 -14.08 13.27
N GLY A 12 -20.22 -12.87 12.72
CA GLY A 12 -20.43 -11.62 13.47
C GLY A 12 -19.14 -10.97 13.96
N LEU A 13 -17.99 -11.64 13.82
CA LEU A 13 -16.69 -11.08 14.14
C LEU A 13 -16.22 -10.15 13.03
N ARG A 14 -15.89 -8.91 13.39
CA ARG A 14 -15.35 -7.91 12.46
C ARG A 14 -13.89 -7.64 12.77
N VAL A 15 -13.11 -7.49 11.72
CA VAL A 15 -11.70 -7.09 11.77
C VAL A 15 -11.51 -5.87 10.88
N GLN A 16 -10.37 -5.19 10.99
CA GLN A 16 -9.95 -4.27 9.95
C GLN A 16 -9.65 -5.09 8.68
N ALA A 17 -10.59 -5.13 7.75
CA ALA A 17 -10.44 -5.85 6.50
C ALA A 17 -9.66 -4.98 5.50
N CYS A 18 -8.89 -5.60 4.63
CA CYS A 18 -8.21 -4.98 3.50
C CYS A 18 -9.24 -4.52 2.45
N GLY A 19 -10.24 -5.36 2.18
CA GLY A 19 -11.28 -5.08 1.17
C GLY A 19 -10.85 -5.44 -0.26
N ASP A 20 -9.54 -5.48 -0.53
CA ASP A 20 -8.94 -6.00 -1.75
C ASP A 20 -7.88 -7.10 -1.49
N CYS A 21 -8.17 -8.00 -0.56
CA CYS A 21 -7.25 -9.09 -0.20
C CYS A 21 -7.15 -10.14 -1.32
N HIS A 22 -6.08 -10.09 -2.13
CA HIS A 22 -5.80 -11.05 -3.18
C HIS A 22 -4.29 -11.33 -3.31
N LEU A 23 -3.90 -12.45 -3.91
CA LEU A 23 -2.49 -12.92 -3.92
C LEU A 23 -1.48 -11.89 -4.45
N LEU A 24 -1.86 -11.06 -5.44
CA LEU A 24 -0.98 -10.04 -6.02
C LEU A 24 -0.78 -8.80 -5.13
N ASN A 25 -1.54 -8.67 -4.04
CA ASN A 25 -1.38 -7.60 -3.05
C ASN A 25 -0.45 -8.02 -1.91
N PHE A 26 0.11 -9.24 -1.94
CA PHE A 26 1.14 -9.67 -1.01
C PHE A 26 2.53 -9.54 -1.63
N GLY A 27 3.48 -9.04 -0.85
CA GLY A 27 4.82 -8.77 -1.35
C GLY A 27 5.86 -8.59 -0.25
N VAL A 28 7.10 -8.37 -0.67
CA VAL A 28 8.21 -8.05 0.23
C VAL A 28 8.41 -6.54 0.28
N PHE A 29 8.39 -5.97 1.48
CA PHE A 29 8.51 -4.54 1.73
C PHE A 29 9.70 -4.25 2.64
N ALA A 30 10.33 -3.10 2.43
CA ALA A 30 11.30 -2.55 3.35
C ALA A 30 10.58 -1.81 4.48
N THR A 31 10.90 -2.19 5.72
CA THR A 31 10.55 -1.45 6.93
C THR A 31 11.36 -0.16 7.03
N PRO A 32 10.93 0.81 7.84
CA PRO A 32 11.73 2.00 8.15
C PRO A 32 13.15 1.68 8.63
N GLU A 33 13.31 0.60 9.39
CA GLU A 33 14.61 0.12 9.90
C GLU A 33 15.43 -0.65 8.85
N ARG A 34 15.00 -0.65 7.58
CA ARG A 34 15.60 -1.38 6.44
C ARG A 34 15.62 -2.90 6.58
N ASN A 35 14.81 -3.46 7.48
CA ASN A 35 14.48 -4.89 7.46
C ASN A 35 13.48 -5.18 6.33
N LEU A 36 13.46 -6.42 5.85
CA LEU A 36 12.47 -6.87 4.86
C LEU A 36 11.40 -7.71 5.53
N ILE A 37 10.13 -7.38 5.26
CA ILE A 37 8.96 -8.11 5.76
C ILE A 37 8.10 -8.57 4.59
N PHE A 38 7.42 -9.70 4.75
CA PHE A 38 6.36 -10.12 3.83
C PHE A 38 5.03 -9.64 4.40
N ASP A 39 4.31 -8.81 3.65
CA ASP A 39 3.08 -8.20 4.12
C ASP A 39 2.07 -8.02 2.99
N ILE A 40 0.89 -7.52 3.33
CA ILE A 40 -0.12 -7.06 2.39
C ILE A 40 0.11 -5.58 2.02
N ASN A 41 -0.39 -5.19 0.87
CA ASN A 41 -0.38 -3.83 0.34
C ASN A 41 -1.76 -3.46 -0.19
N ASP A 42 -1.91 -2.20 -0.59
CA ASP A 42 -3.15 -1.60 -1.08
C ASP A 42 -4.28 -1.60 -0.05
N PHE A 43 -4.45 -0.47 0.61
CA PHE A 43 -5.40 -0.28 1.70
C PHE A 43 -6.51 0.69 1.33
N ASP A 44 -6.67 1.01 0.04
CA ASP A 44 -7.64 1.98 -0.45
C ASP A 44 -9.06 1.58 -0.02
N GLU A 45 -9.35 0.28 0.11
CA GLU A 45 -10.66 -0.26 0.48
C GLU A 45 -10.82 -0.65 1.96
N THR A 46 -9.80 -0.40 2.79
CA THR A 46 -9.75 -0.93 4.15
C THR A 46 -10.89 -0.41 5.03
N LEU A 47 -11.59 -1.30 5.73
CA LEU A 47 -12.71 -0.94 6.60
C LEU A 47 -12.98 -2.07 7.61
N PRO A 48 -13.52 -1.78 8.81
CA PRO A 48 -14.08 -2.83 9.65
C PRO A 48 -15.11 -3.65 8.87
N ALA A 49 -14.92 -4.96 8.73
CA ALA A 49 -15.82 -5.85 8.01
C ALA A 49 -15.66 -7.31 8.50
N PRO A 50 -16.57 -8.23 8.14
CA PRO A 50 -16.40 -9.64 8.46
C PRO A 50 -15.11 -10.19 7.88
N TRP A 51 -14.29 -10.83 8.71
CA TRP A 51 -12.98 -11.36 8.31
C TRP A 51 -13.07 -12.40 7.18
N GLU A 52 -14.21 -13.09 7.08
CA GLU A 52 -14.48 -14.10 6.06
C GLU A 52 -14.44 -13.50 4.65
N TRP A 53 -14.69 -12.19 4.50
CA TRP A 53 -14.72 -11.53 3.21
C TRP A 53 -13.34 -11.52 2.56
N ASP A 54 -12.31 -11.09 3.30
CA ASP A 54 -10.93 -11.10 2.80
C ASP A 54 -10.43 -12.52 2.54
N LEU A 55 -10.72 -13.47 3.43
CA LEU A 55 -10.28 -14.86 3.21
C LEU A 55 -10.93 -15.49 1.97
N LYS A 56 -12.23 -15.25 1.74
CA LYS A 56 -12.94 -15.73 0.55
C LYS A 56 -12.38 -15.07 -0.73
N ARG A 57 -12.09 -13.76 -0.69
CA ARG A 57 -11.43 -13.06 -1.81
C ARG A 57 -10.05 -13.65 -2.09
N LEU A 58 -9.24 -13.84 -1.06
CA LEU A 58 -7.89 -14.37 -1.18
C LEU A 58 -7.91 -15.78 -1.77
N ALA A 59 -8.70 -16.69 -1.21
CA ALA A 59 -8.84 -18.04 -1.74
C ALA A 59 -9.34 -18.05 -3.20
N THR A 60 -10.28 -17.16 -3.54
CA THR A 60 -10.76 -17.02 -4.93
C THR A 60 -9.65 -16.55 -5.85
N SER A 61 -8.80 -15.62 -5.42
CA SER A 61 -7.69 -15.12 -6.24
C SER A 61 -6.72 -16.23 -6.65
N PHE A 62 -6.44 -17.20 -5.77
CA PHE A 62 -5.61 -18.36 -6.10
C PHE A 62 -6.25 -19.27 -7.16
N VAL A 63 -7.57 -19.47 -7.09
CA VAL A 63 -8.30 -20.19 -8.14
C VAL A 63 -8.19 -19.45 -9.48
N LEU A 64 -8.35 -18.12 -9.47
CA LEU A 64 -8.27 -17.31 -10.68
C LEU A 64 -6.86 -17.33 -11.29
N ALA A 65 -5.82 -17.14 -10.48
CA ALA A 65 -4.44 -17.26 -10.96
C ALA A 65 -4.11 -18.66 -11.47
N GLY A 66 -4.58 -19.70 -10.79
CA GLY A 66 -4.41 -21.08 -11.25
C GLY A 66 -5.01 -21.30 -12.64
N ARG A 67 -6.23 -20.80 -12.86
CA ARG A 67 -6.91 -20.87 -14.16
C ARG A 67 -6.21 -20.06 -15.25
N ASP A 68 -5.78 -18.84 -14.93
CA ASP A 68 -5.04 -17.97 -15.86
C ASP A 68 -3.72 -18.62 -16.32
N ASN A 69 -3.05 -19.33 -15.39
CA ASN A 69 -1.85 -20.11 -15.67
C ASN A 69 -2.12 -21.52 -16.20
N ARG A 70 -3.38 -21.86 -16.52
CA ARG A 70 -3.81 -23.14 -17.12
C ARG A 70 -3.53 -24.38 -16.27
N TYR A 71 -3.49 -24.24 -14.94
CA TYR A 71 -3.45 -25.38 -14.02
C TYR A 71 -4.76 -26.18 -14.03
N ALA A 72 -4.71 -27.44 -13.61
CA ALA A 72 -5.91 -28.26 -13.54
C ALA A 72 -6.87 -27.73 -12.46
N ALA A 73 -8.16 -28.01 -12.62
CA ALA A 73 -9.18 -27.58 -11.65
C ALA A 73 -8.93 -28.15 -10.24
N ALA A 74 -8.35 -29.36 -10.16
CA ALA A 74 -7.93 -29.97 -8.91
C ALA A 74 -6.83 -29.15 -8.22
N ASP A 75 -5.78 -28.77 -8.94
CA ASP A 75 -4.67 -27.96 -8.40
C ASP A 75 -5.15 -26.58 -7.93
N CYS A 76 -6.06 -25.95 -8.68
CA CYS A 76 -6.66 -24.67 -8.29
C CYS A 76 -7.45 -24.80 -6.98
N ARG A 77 -8.19 -25.90 -6.82
CA ARG A 77 -8.93 -26.20 -5.58
C ARG A 77 -7.97 -26.45 -4.42
N ASP A 78 -6.92 -27.22 -4.65
CA ASP A 78 -5.92 -27.52 -3.63
C ASP A 78 -5.19 -26.25 -3.17
N GLY A 79 -4.88 -25.33 -4.08
CA GLY A 79 -4.37 -23.99 -3.75
C GLY A 79 -5.31 -23.20 -2.85
N ALA A 80 -6.61 -23.14 -3.18
CA ALA A 80 -7.60 -22.46 -2.35
C ALA A 80 -7.74 -23.11 -0.96
N VAL A 81 -7.73 -24.45 -0.89
CA VAL A 81 -7.76 -25.20 0.38
C VAL A 81 -6.51 -24.94 1.20
N ALA A 82 -5.33 -24.85 0.57
CA ALA A 82 -4.08 -24.54 1.25
C ALA A 82 -4.10 -23.14 1.88
N VAL A 83 -4.62 -22.13 1.18
CA VAL A 83 -4.79 -20.77 1.71
C VAL A 83 -5.68 -20.76 2.97
N VAL A 84 -6.86 -21.38 2.89
CA VAL A 84 -7.81 -21.43 4.02
C VAL A 84 -7.24 -22.24 5.18
N ARG A 85 -6.52 -23.33 4.89
CA ARG A 85 -5.83 -24.14 5.90
C ARG A 85 -4.77 -23.33 6.64
N ALA A 86 -3.90 -22.63 5.91
CA ALA A 86 -2.84 -21.81 6.49
C ALA A 86 -3.42 -20.68 7.37
N TYR A 87 -4.50 -20.03 6.93
CA TYR A 87 -5.18 -19.02 7.74
C TYR A 87 -5.73 -19.61 9.06
N ARG A 88 -6.43 -20.75 8.98
CA ARG A 88 -6.98 -21.43 10.16
C ARG A 88 -5.89 -21.86 11.15
N GLU A 89 -4.81 -22.44 10.65
CA GLU A 89 -3.69 -22.89 11.49
C GLU A 89 -3.00 -21.71 12.16
N ARG A 90 -2.76 -20.62 11.41
CA ARG A 90 -2.18 -19.41 11.99
C ARG A 90 -3.08 -18.76 13.05
N MET A 91 -4.39 -18.73 12.82
CA MET A 91 -5.35 -18.24 13.81
C MET A 91 -5.34 -19.08 15.10
N ALA A 92 -5.22 -20.41 14.99
CA ALA A 92 -5.12 -21.29 16.16
C ALA A 92 -3.82 -21.01 16.95
N GLU A 93 -2.68 -20.87 16.28
CA GLU A 93 -1.41 -20.51 16.93
C GLU A 93 -1.49 -19.15 17.64
N LEU A 94 -2.12 -18.15 17.01
CA LEU A 94 -2.28 -16.82 17.59
C LEU A 94 -3.27 -16.80 18.76
N ALA A 95 -4.25 -17.70 18.79
CA ALA A 95 -5.19 -17.82 19.91
C ALA A 95 -4.53 -18.26 21.22
N ASP A 96 -3.43 -19.02 21.13
CA ASP A 96 -2.62 -19.44 22.29
C ASP A 96 -1.57 -18.39 22.70
N SER A 97 -1.44 -17.30 21.94
CA SER A 97 -0.47 -16.23 22.19
C SER A 97 -1.04 -15.12 23.07
N THR A 98 -0.17 -14.43 23.80
CA THR A 98 -0.57 -13.17 24.47
C THR A 98 -0.89 -12.09 23.43
N VAL A 99 -1.69 -11.09 23.81
CA VAL A 99 -2.10 -9.99 22.91
C VAL A 99 -0.89 -9.30 22.25
N LEU A 100 0.18 -9.02 23.02
CA LEU A 100 1.36 -8.36 22.46
C LEU A 100 2.17 -9.27 21.53
N GLN A 101 2.24 -10.58 21.83
CA GLN A 101 2.89 -11.53 20.92
C GLN A 101 2.12 -11.65 19.60
N ALA A 102 0.79 -11.66 19.65
CA ALA A 102 -0.04 -11.64 18.47
C ALA A 102 0.10 -10.33 17.69
N TRP A 103 0.18 -9.18 18.38
CA TRP A 103 0.40 -7.87 17.75
C TRP A 103 1.75 -7.78 17.03
N TYR A 104 2.83 -8.29 17.62
CA TYR A 104 4.17 -8.27 17.03
C TYR A 104 4.47 -9.46 16.10
N SER A 105 3.47 -10.30 15.84
CA SER A 105 3.59 -11.40 14.88
C SER A 105 3.90 -10.84 13.49
N LYS A 106 5.00 -11.32 12.90
CA LYS A 106 5.40 -10.98 11.53
C LYS A 106 5.84 -12.21 10.75
N LEU A 107 5.68 -12.15 9.43
CA LEU A 107 6.26 -13.15 8.54
C LEU A 107 7.70 -12.76 8.20
N ASP A 108 8.63 -13.60 8.63
CA ASP A 108 10.05 -13.45 8.34
C ASP A 108 10.35 -13.96 6.91
N VAL A 109 10.75 -13.02 6.04
CA VAL A 109 11.08 -13.30 4.64
C VAL A 109 12.25 -14.27 4.52
N LEU A 110 13.27 -14.16 5.37
CA LEU A 110 14.44 -15.02 5.32
C LEU A 110 14.06 -16.46 5.70
N LYS A 111 13.20 -16.62 6.71
CA LYS A 111 12.65 -17.93 7.07
C LYS A 111 11.85 -18.53 5.92
N LEU A 112 10.96 -17.75 5.29
CA LEU A 112 10.16 -18.18 4.15
C LEU A 112 11.03 -18.63 2.97
N ILE A 113 12.11 -17.92 2.69
CA ILE A 113 13.08 -18.29 1.65
C ILE A 113 13.82 -19.58 2.03
N GLY A 114 14.27 -19.71 3.28
CA GLY A 114 14.96 -20.90 3.78
C GLY A 114 14.12 -22.18 3.74
N GLU A 115 12.81 -22.05 3.97
CA GLU A 115 11.83 -23.16 3.90
C GLU A 115 11.36 -23.47 2.47
N THR A 116 11.83 -22.73 1.47
CA THR A 116 11.49 -22.98 0.07
C THR A 116 12.16 -24.28 -0.41
N ALA A 117 11.36 -25.33 -0.62
CA ALA A 117 11.85 -26.65 -1.01
C ALA A 117 12.51 -26.69 -2.39
N ASP A 118 11.99 -25.92 -3.35
CA ASP A 118 12.53 -25.82 -4.71
C ASP A 118 13.83 -24.97 -4.70
N PRO A 119 14.99 -25.56 -5.06
CA PRO A 119 16.26 -24.83 -5.07
C PRO A 119 16.31 -23.65 -6.04
N GLU A 120 15.69 -23.76 -7.22
CA GLU A 120 15.69 -22.70 -8.23
C GLU A 120 14.83 -21.52 -7.77
N LEU A 121 13.66 -21.82 -7.20
CA LEU A 121 12.77 -20.81 -6.64
C LEU A 121 13.41 -20.10 -5.44
N ARG A 122 14.11 -20.84 -4.59
CA ARG A 122 14.86 -20.29 -3.45
C ARG A 122 15.94 -19.32 -3.94
N GLU A 123 16.78 -19.74 -4.88
CA GLU A 123 17.83 -18.88 -5.44
C GLU A 123 17.24 -17.62 -6.10
N PHE A 124 16.14 -17.77 -6.85
CA PHE A 124 15.42 -16.64 -7.43
C PHE A 124 14.95 -15.64 -6.35
N ARG A 125 14.38 -16.13 -5.25
CA ARG A 125 13.94 -15.29 -4.12
C ARG A 125 15.13 -14.61 -3.42
N GLU A 126 16.24 -15.30 -3.20
CA GLU A 126 17.46 -14.73 -2.62
C GLU A 126 18.05 -13.60 -3.49
N ARG A 127 18.11 -13.80 -4.81
CA ARG A 127 18.58 -12.77 -5.75
C ARG A 127 17.65 -11.55 -5.73
N LYS A 128 16.33 -11.77 -5.74
CA LYS A 128 15.32 -10.70 -5.60
C LYS A 128 15.49 -9.93 -4.29
N LEU A 129 15.73 -10.63 -3.18
CA LEU A 129 15.94 -10.04 -1.87
C LEU A 129 17.16 -9.12 -1.85
N LYS A 130 18.32 -9.61 -2.31
CA LYS A 130 19.57 -8.83 -2.38
C LYS A 130 19.38 -7.54 -3.20
N LYS A 131 18.67 -7.64 -4.34
CA LYS A 131 18.36 -6.48 -5.18
C LYS A 131 17.48 -5.46 -4.48
N LEU A 132 16.52 -5.89 -3.66
CA LEU A 132 15.68 -4.98 -2.87
C LEU A 132 16.49 -4.29 -1.75
N GLN A 133 17.41 -5.02 -1.11
CA GLN A 133 18.26 -4.46 -0.04
C GLN A 133 19.26 -3.42 -0.55
N SER A 134 19.73 -3.56 -1.79
CA SER A 134 20.69 -2.63 -2.39
C SER A 134 20.04 -1.42 -3.07
N ARG A 135 18.70 -1.32 -3.11
CA ARG A 135 18.01 -0.27 -3.85
C ARG A 135 18.05 1.05 -3.07
N SER A 136 18.45 2.14 -3.73
CA SER A 136 18.51 3.49 -3.17
C SER A 136 17.70 4.46 -4.02
N ALA A 137 16.84 5.29 -3.39
CA ALA A 137 16.06 6.28 -4.12
C ALA A 137 16.97 7.28 -4.87
N LEU A 138 18.09 7.69 -4.25
CA LEU A 138 19.07 8.60 -4.84
C LEU A 138 19.82 8.00 -6.03
N GLU A 139 20.24 6.73 -5.94
CA GLU A 139 21.09 6.12 -6.97
C GLU A 139 20.28 5.45 -8.08
N ASP A 140 19.13 4.84 -7.75
CA ASP A 140 18.36 4.04 -8.68
C ASP A 140 17.17 4.77 -9.30
N ASP A 141 16.42 5.55 -8.51
CA ASP A 141 15.13 6.10 -8.91
C ASP A 141 15.27 7.55 -9.40
N TYR A 142 15.99 8.39 -8.63
CA TYR A 142 16.15 9.81 -8.92
C TYR A 142 16.73 10.10 -10.32
N PRO A 143 17.83 9.47 -10.79
CA PRO A 143 18.39 9.76 -12.11
C PRO A 143 17.45 9.38 -13.26
N LYS A 144 16.57 8.39 -13.03
CA LYS A 144 15.61 7.90 -14.02
C LYS A 144 14.35 8.77 -14.05
N LEU A 145 13.94 9.31 -12.91
CA LEU A 145 12.67 10.01 -12.74
C LEU A 145 12.78 11.54 -12.78
N VAL A 146 13.99 12.11 -12.65
CA VAL A 146 14.19 13.56 -12.52
C VAL A 146 15.12 14.08 -13.61
N GLU A 147 14.78 15.24 -14.15
CA GLU A 147 15.58 16.07 -15.06
C GLU A 147 15.82 17.45 -14.43
N GLU A 148 16.74 18.20 -15.03
CA GLU A 148 17.00 19.58 -14.62
C GLU A 148 16.40 20.54 -15.64
N VAL A 149 15.46 21.38 -15.22
CA VAL A 149 14.83 22.41 -16.06
C VAL A 149 15.08 23.77 -15.43
N GLY A 150 15.85 24.63 -16.11
CA GLY A 150 16.17 25.96 -15.61
C GLY A 150 16.94 25.96 -14.29
N GLY A 151 17.83 24.98 -14.07
CA GLY A 151 18.61 24.84 -12.84
C GLY A 151 17.84 24.25 -11.67
N LYS A 152 16.62 23.74 -11.89
CA LYS A 152 15.79 23.14 -10.84
C LYS A 152 15.46 21.69 -11.18
N PRO A 153 15.60 20.77 -10.20
CA PRO A 153 15.09 19.41 -10.29
C PRO A 153 13.59 19.39 -10.58
N ARG A 154 13.20 18.61 -11.60
CA ARG A 154 11.82 18.43 -12.04
C ARG A 154 11.59 16.97 -12.41
N ILE A 155 10.44 16.42 -12.07
CA ILE A 155 10.03 15.08 -12.49
C ILE A 155 9.95 15.06 -14.02
N LYS A 156 10.58 14.07 -14.65
CA LYS A 156 10.53 13.86 -16.10
C LYS A 156 9.11 13.53 -16.52
N ASP A 157 8.60 14.24 -17.52
CA ASP A 157 7.35 13.87 -18.17
C ASP A 157 7.57 12.58 -18.99
N ASP A 158 6.68 11.61 -18.80
CA ASP A 158 6.55 10.38 -19.58
C ASP A 158 5.07 10.13 -19.93
N PRO A 159 4.48 10.89 -20.86
CA PRO A 159 3.06 10.76 -21.19
C PRO A 159 2.74 9.40 -21.85
N PRO A 160 1.59 8.78 -21.54
CA PRO A 160 0.51 9.31 -20.71
C PRO A 160 0.66 8.98 -19.21
N TYR A 161 1.79 8.42 -18.76
CA TYR A 161 1.92 7.85 -17.43
C TYR A 161 2.29 8.87 -16.35
N ILE A 162 3.23 9.76 -16.65
CA ILE A 162 3.66 10.83 -15.75
C ILE A 162 3.66 12.13 -16.54
N PHE A 163 2.94 13.13 -16.07
CA PHE A 163 2.94 14.42 -16.74
C PHE A 163 2.47 15.55 -15.82
N HIS A 164 2.89 16.77 -16.11
CA HIS A 164 2.41 17.94 -15.40
C HIS A 164 1.07 18.43 -15.97
N LEU A 165 0.04 18.42 -15.14
CA LEU A 165 -1.27 18.98 -15.50
C LEU A 165 -1.21 20.50 -15.53
N SER A 166 -1.71 21.11 -16.60
CA SER A 166 -1.82 22.58 -16.71
C SER A 166 -2.63 23.20 -15.56
N GLU A 167 -3.60 22.46 -15.01
CA GLU A 167 -4.39 22.87 -13.85
C GLU A 167 -3.62 22.89 -12.52
N LEU A 168 -2.46 22.21 -12.44
CA LEU A 168 -1.63 22.15 -11.24
C LEU A 168 -0.52 23.19 -11.24
N VAL A 169 -0.25 23.84 -12.37
CA VAL A 169 0.84 24.84 -12.51
C VAL A 169 0.38 26.30 -12.36
N THR A 170 -0.91 26.54 -12.09
CA THR A 170 -1.38 27.91 -11.80
C THR A 170 -0.98 28.35 -10.40
N PRO A 171 -0.78 29.65 -10.14
CA PRO A 171 -0.44 30.16 -8.80
C PRO A 171 -1.42 29.69 -7.72
N GLU A 172 -2.71 29.70 -8.01
CA GLU A 172 -3.76 29.27 -7.07
C GLU A 172 -3.67 27.77 -6.77
N ALA A 173 -3.32 26.96 -7.77
CA ALA A 173 -3.13 25.52 -7.58
C ALA A 173 -1.88 25.23 -6.73
N GLN A 174 -0.80 25.99 -6.93
CA GLN A 174 0.42 25.88 -6.13
C GLN A 174 0.17 26.25 -4.66
N GLU A 175 -0.58 27.33 -4.39
CA GLU A 175 -1.01 27.69 -3.03
C GLU A 175 -1.81 26.55 -2.38
N MET A 176 -2.79 25.98 -3.10
CA MET A 176 -3.58 24.85 -2.60
C MET A 176 -2.73 23.59 -2.35
N ILE A 177 -1.71 23.32 -3.16
CA ILE A 177 -0.78 22.19 -2.94
C ILE A 177 0.03 22.43 -1.66
N VAL A 178 0.52 23.66 -1.43
CA VAL A 178 1.24 24.02 -0.21
C VAL A 178 0.35 23.87 1.03
N GLU A 179 -0.89 24.37 0.99
CA GLU A 179 -1.86 24.20 2.08
C GLU A 179 -2.18 22.73 2.35
N ALA A 180 -2.42 21.94 1.30
CA ALA A 180 -2.68 20.51 1.42
C ALA A 180 -1.48 19.77 2.01
N PHE A 181 -0.25 20.13 1.64
CA PHE A 181 0.98 19.57 2.19
C PHE A 181 1.18 19.93 3.67
N GLN A 182 0.84 21.16 4.08
CA GLN A 182 0.87 21.55 5.49
C GLN A 182 -0.16 20.77 6.33
N SER A 183 -1.38 20.61 5.82
CA SER A 183 -2.39 19.76 6.47
C SER A 183 -1.92 18.30 6.57
N TYR A 184 -1.30 17.78 5.51
CA TYR A 184 -0.67 16.44 5.53
C TYR A 184 0.42 16.30 6.58
N ARG A 185 1.31 17.29 6.68
CA ARG A 185 2.31 17.33 7.73
C ARG A 185 1.66 17.24 9.11
N GLU A 186 0.55 17.96 9.34
CA GLU A 186 -0.21 17.93 10.59
C GLU A 186 -0.94 16.59 10.87
N SER A 187 -1.07 15.65 9.91
CA SER A 187 -1.52 14.27 10.24
C SER A 187 -0.52 13.44 10.99
N MET A 188 0.76 13.68 10.73
CA MET A 188 1.78 12.69 11.06
C MET A 188 2.13 12.75 12.54
N ARG A 189 2.88 11.77 13.04
CA ARG A 189 3.49 11.88 14.37
C ARG A 189 4.54 12.99 14.38
N TYR A 190 4.73 13.63 15.52
CA TYR A 190 5.63 14.79 15.66
C TYR A 190 7.07 14.49 15.22
N ASP A 191 7.62 13.35 15.63
CA ASP A 191 8.96 12.90 15.26
C ASP A 191 9.14 12.72 13.75
N HIS A 192 8.11 12.24 13.06
CA HIS A 192 8.13 12.09 11.60
C HIS A 192 7.99 13.44 10.89
N ARG A 193 7.22 14.39 11.45
CA ARG A 193 7.15 15.78 10.94
C ARG A 193 8.50 16.47 11.01
N PHE A 194 9.20 16.32 12.13
CA PHE A 194 10.53 16.88 12.31
C PHE A 194 11.51 16.39 11.23
N LEU A 195 11.41 15.12 10.85
CA LEU A 195 12.18 14.58 9.73
C LEU A 195 11.71 15.15 8.38
N LEU A 196 10.40 15.18 8.12
CA LEU A 196 9.85 15.73 6.88
C LEU A 196 10.25 17.20 6.65
N ASP A 197 10.37 17.99 7.73
CA ASP A 197 10.78 19.40 7.68
C ASP A 197 12.20 19.64 7.16
N LYS A 198 13.01 18.58 7.06
CA LYS A 198 14.33 18.63 6.42
C LYS A 198 14.24 18.63 4.90
N PHE A 199 13.10 18.25 4.34
CA PHE A 199 12.86 18.17 2.91
C PHE A 199 12.10 19.39 2.40
N ARG A 200 12.49 19.87 1.21
CA ARG A 200 11.82 20.94 0.48
C ARG A 200 11.07 20.36 -0.69
N MET A 201 9.81 20.74 -0.86
CA MET A 201 9.02 20.39 -2.04
C MET A 201 9.65 21.04 -3.28
N MET A 202 10.00 20.22 -4.27
CA MET A 202 10.62 20.67 -5.52
C MET A 202 9.62 20.67 -6.66
N ASP A 203 8.82 19.62 -6.78
CA ASP A 203 7.95 19.43 -7.93
C ASP A 203 6.80 18.45 -7.66
N VAL A 204 5.72 18.56 -8.44
CA VAL A 204 4.55 17.68 -8.38
C VAL A 204 4.06 17.35 -9.79
N ALA A 205 4.06 16.05 -10.12
CA ALA A 205 3.57 15.55 -11.39
C ALA A 205 2.35 14.65 -11.20
N PHE A 206 1.39 14.70 -12.13
CA PHE A 206 0.29 13.74 -12.17
C PHE A 206 0.82 12.37 -12.59
N LYS A 207 0.29 11.31 -11.99
CA LYS A 207 0.67 9.94 -12.28
C LYS A 207 -0.58 9.12 -12.58
N VAL A 208 -0.65 8.59 -13.80
CA VAL A 208 -1.64 7.55 -14.14
C VAL A 208 -1.21 6.25 -13.46
N VAL A 209 -2.11 5.71 -12.67
CA VAL A 209 -1.95 4.46 -11.93
C VAL A 209 -2.71 3.32 -12.62
N GLY A 210 -2.46 2.09 -12.17
CA GLY A 210 -3.03 0.88 -12.76
C GLY A 210 -4.57 0.82 -12.71
N VAL A 211 -5.12 -0.25 -13.28
CA VAL A 211 -6.56 -0.43 -13.53
C VAL A 211 -7.48 -0.19 -12.33
N GLY A 212 -7.03 -0.46 -11.10
CA GLY A 212 -7.81 -0.28 -9.88
C GLY A 212 -8.07 1.18 -9.47
N SER A 213 -7.28 2.12 -9.99
CA SER A 213 -7.35 3.53 -9.63
C SER A 213 -7.63 4.43 -10.84
N VAL A 214 -8.06 3.84 -11.97
CA VAL A 214 -8.45 4.60 -13.18
C VAL A 214 -9.60 5.53 -12.84
N GLY A 215 -9.45 6.81 -13.19
CA GLY A 215 -10.43 7.86 -12.88
C GLY A 215 -10.27 8.50 -11.49
N THR A 216 -9.30 8.07 -10.69
CA THR A 216 -8.94 8.72 -9.43
C THR A 216 -7.73 9.63 -9.60
N PHE A 217 -7.63 10.67 -8.77
CA PHE A 217 -6.48 11.55 -8.80
C PHE A 217 -5.27 10.89 -8.12
N CYS A 218 -4.17 10.75 -8.84
CA CYS A 218 -2.90 10.32 -8.29
C CYS A 218 -1.78 11.25 -8.78
N SER A 219 -0.87 11.62 -7.87
CA SER A 219 0.30 12.43 -8.19
C SER A 219 1.53 11.93 -7.44
N VAL A 220 2.70 12.35 -7.90
CA VAL A 220 3.98 12.13 -7.23
C VAL A 220 4.58 13.49 -6.93
N MET A 221 5.00 13.67 -5.69
CA MET A 221 5.70 14.86 -5.22
C MET A 221 7.16 14.52 -4.99
N LEU A 222 8.06 15.30 -5.60
CA LEU A 222 9.50 15.25 -5.37
C LEU A 222 9.84 16.23 -4.24
N LEU A 223 10.52 15.74 -3.22
CA LEU A 223 11.14 16.56 -2.19
C LEU A 223 12.64 16.28 -2.12
N LEU A 224 13.42 17.30 -1.77
CA LEU A 224 14.88 17.20 -1.58
C LEU A 224 15.28 17.74 -0.21
N ALA A 225 16.10 16.98 0.52
CA ALA A 225 16.83 17.50 1.67
C ALA A 225 18.14 18.17 1.24
N GLU A 226 18.99 18.51 2.20
CA GLU A 226 20.39 18.89 1.92
C GLU A 226 21.12 17.76 1.16
N ASP A 227 22.19 18.11 0.46
CA ASP A 227 22.99 17.18 -0.37
C ASP A 227 22.23 16.46 -1.52
N ASN A 228 21.07 17.00 -1.93
CA ASN A 228 20.19 16.42 -2.96
C ASN A 228 19.63 15.03 -2.62
N ASP A 229 19.47 14.70 -1.33
CA ASP A 229 18.84 13.45 -0.90
C ASP A 229 17.33 13.46 -1.21
N PRO A 230 16.84 12.60 -2.12
CA PRO A 230 15.48 12.69 -2.64
C PRO A 230 14.49 11.81 -1.89
N LEU A 231 13.31 12.39 -1.67
CA LEU A 231 12.12 11.71 -1.19
C LEU A 231 11.00 11.87 -2.23
N PHE A 232 10.40 10.75 -2.63
CA PHE A 232 9.19 10.76 -3.45
C PHE A 232 7.99 10.38 -2.61
N LEU A 233 6.99 11.25 -2.56
CA LEU A 233 5.69 10.95 -1.94
C LEU A 233 4.66 10.68 -3.02
N GLN A 234 3.97 9.55 -2.91
CA GLN A 234 2.81 9.29 -3.75
C GLN A 234 1.54 9.79 -3.05
N ILE A 235 0.78 10.60 -3.76
CA ILE A 235 -0.47 11.19 -3.27
C ILE A 235 -1.61 10.53 -4.04
N LYS A 236 -2.47 9.78 -3.34
CA LYS A 236 -3.59 9.05 -3.93
C LYS A 236 -4.90 9.56 -3.36
N GLN A 237 -5.89 9.79 -4.21
CA GLN A 237 -7.23 10.13 -3.78
C GLN A 237 -7.86 8.95 -3.03
N ALA A 238 -8.27 9.18 -1.79
CA ALA A 238 -8.99 8.23 -0.97
C ALA A 238 -10.51 8.40 -1.17
N ASN A 239 -11.15 7.38 -1.76
CA ASN A 239 -12.60 7.35 -1.95
C ASN A 239 -13.30 6.59 -0.80
N THR A 240 -14.63 6.63 -0.81
CA THR A 240 -15.44 5.76 0.04
C THR A 240 -15.11 4.29 -0.25
N SER A 241 -14.90 3.50 0.81
CA SER A 241 -14.61 2.07 0.66
C SER A 241 -15.78 1.34 0.00
N VAL A 242 -15.49 0.42 -0.92
CA VAL A 242 -16.44 -0.54 -1.52
C VAL A 242 -17.07 -1.46 -0.49
N LEU A 243 -16.49 -1.56 0.71
CA LEU A 243 -17.06 -2.30 1.83
C LEU A 243 -18.16 -1.50 2.55
N GLU A 244 -18.11 -0.17 2.53
CA GLU A 244 -19.00 0.70 3.33
C GLU A 244 -20.51 0.47 3.06
N PRO A 245 -20.98 0.31 1.80
CA PRO A 245 -22.40 0.05 1.54
C PRO A 245 -22.93 -1.25 2.16
N TYR A 246 -22.04 -2.18 2.53
CA TYR A 246 -22.40 -3.52 2.99
C TYR A 246 -22.00 -3.78 4.45
N ALA A 247 -20.91 -3.17 4.92
CA ALA A 247 -20.40 -3.30 6.28
C ALA A 247 -20.77 -2.09 7.17
N GLY A 248 -21.34 -1.03 6.59
CA GLY A 248 -21.61 0.22 7.27
C GLY A 248 -20.36 1.08 7.44
N ARG A 249 -20.56 2.31 7.95
CA ARG A 249 -19.48 3.28 8.14
C ARG A 249 -18.46 2.84 9.19
N GLY A 250 -17.21 3.20 8.93
CA GLY A 250 -16.10 3.05 9.88
C GLY A 250 -16.06 4.19 10.90
N PRO A 251 -15.06 4.18 11.80
CA PRO A 251 -14.91 5.20 12.84
C PRO A 251 -14.34 6.53 12.34
N PHE A 252 -13.87 6.61 11.10
CA PHE A 252 -13.23 7.80 10.53
C PHE A 252 -14.11 8.40 9.43
N GLU A 253 -14.39 9.71 9.54
CA GLU A 253 -15.16 10.45 8.53
C GLU A 253 -14.31 10.79 7.29
N HIS A 254 -12.99 10.98 7.46
CA HIS A 254 -12.06 11.27 6.38
C HIS A 254 -11.51 9.96 5.78
N ASN A 255 -11.73 9.71 4.49
CA ASN A 255 -11.29 8.50 3.80
C ASN A 255 -9.77 8.34 3.80
N GLY A 256 -8.99 9.42 3.68
CA GLY A 256 -7.54 9.36 3.86
C GLY A 256 -7.15 8.88 5.26
N GLN A 257 -7.91 9.27 6.29
CA GLN A 257 -7.72 8.77 7.66
C GLN A 257 -8.09 7.32 7.82
N ARG A 258 -9.18 6.89 7.18
CA ARG A 258 -9.54 5.47 7.11
C ARG A 258 -8.40 4.64 6.51
N VAL A 259 -7.85 5.06 5.37
CA VAL A 259 -6.75 4.34 4.69
C VAL A 259 -5.50 4.30 5.56
N VAL A 260 -5.03 5.46 6.06
CA VAL A 260 -3.82 5.56 6.90
C VAL A 260 -3.94 4.72 8.18
N MET A 261 -5.06 4.81 8.88
CA MET A 261 -5.26 4.07 10.13
C MET A 261 -5.47 2.58 9.87
N GLY A 262 -6.20 2.21 8.82
CA GLY A 262 -6.36 0.81 8.42
C GLY A 262 -5.02 0.18 8.05
N GLN A 263 -4.19 0.87 7.26
CA GLN A 263 -2.83 0.41 6.96
C GLN A 263 -1.99 0.21 8.22
N ARG A 264 -2.01 1.15 9.18
CA ARG A 264 -1.29 1.01 10.45
C ARG A 264 -1.80 -0.13 11.35
N LEU A 265 -3.08 -0.48 11.25
CA LEU A 265 -3.68 -1.60 11.98
C LEU A 265 -3.39 -2.96 11.34
N MET A 266 -3.18 -2.99 10.02
CA MET A 266 -3.03 -4.23 9.26
C MET A 266 -1.57 -4.58 8.94
N GLN A 267 -0.74 -3.58 8.68
CA GLN A 267 0.63 -3.77 8.24
C GLN A 267 1.59 -3.78 9.44
N ALA A 268 2.50 -4.75 9.49
CA ALA A 268 3.43 -4.92 10.60
C ALA A 268 4.42 -3.74 10.73
N ALA A 269 4.74 -3.10 9.61
CA ALA A 269 5.49 -1.85 9.57
C ALA A 269 5.00 -1.00 8.40
N SER A 270 4.39 0.14 8.73
CA SER A 270 3.97 1.14 7.74
C SER A 270 5.09 2.16 7.47
N ASP A 271 5.00 2.84 6.34
CA ASP A 271 5.91 3.93 5.99
C ASP A 271 5.87 5.08 7.02
N LEU A 272 7.02 5.68 7.29
CA LEU A 272 7.16 6.80 8.25
C LEU A 272 6.33 8.02 7.82
N PHE A 273 6.26 8.28 6.52
CA PHE A 273 5.60 9.44 5.93
C PHE A 273 4.12 9.18 5.60
N LEU A 274 3.53 8.10 6.12
CA LEU A 274 2.11 7.83 5.94
C LEU A 274 1.25 8.85 6.69
N GLY A 275 0.45 9.62 5.93
CA GLY A 275 -0.47 10.66 6.40
C GLY A 275 -1.60 10.87 5.39
N TRP A 276 -2.49 11.81 5.67
CA TRP A 276 -3.64 12.15 4.83
C TRP A 276 -3.67 13.63 4.53
N THR A 277 -4.61 14.12 3.72
CA THR A 277 -4.98 15.54 3.68
C THR A 277 -6.29 15.74 2.92
N THR A 278 -6.87 16.93 3.01
CA THR A 278 -7.95 17.36 2.12
C THR A 278 -7.37 18.34 1.10
N GLY A 279 -7.46 17.98 -0.17
CA GLY A 279 -7.05 18.83 -1.28
C GLY A 279 -8.20 19.65 -1.86
N ARG A 280 -7.94 20.20 -3.05
CA ARG A 280 -8.88 21.06 -3.78
C ARG A 280 -10.26 20.41 -3.97
N LYS A 281 -11.32 21.23 -3.88
CA LYS A 281 -12.74 20.81 -4.01
C LYS A 281 -13.16 19.75 -2.97
N GLY A 282 -12.49 19.68 -1.82
CA GLY A 282 -12.84 18.75 -0.74
C GLY A 282 -12.46 17.28 -1.02
N ARG A 283 -11.60 17.03 -2.03
CA ARG A 283 -11.09 15.68 -2.27
C ARG A 283 -10.20 15.25 -1.12
N GLN A 284 -10.37 14.02 -0.68
CA GLN A 284 -9.61 13.44 0.42
C GLN A 284 -8.48 12.58 -0.15
N PHE A 285 -7.31 12.65 0.49
CA PHE A 285 -6.09 11.95 0.15
C PHE A 285 -5.55 11.26 1.40
#